data_AF-A0A2S5LL57-F1
#
_entry.id   AF-A0A2S5LL57-F1
#
_cell.length_a   1.000
_cell.length_b   1.000
_cell.length_c   1.000
_cell.angle_alpha   90.00
_cell.angle_beta   90.00
_cell.angle_gamma   90.00
#
_symmetry.space_group_name_H-M   'P 1'
#
loop_
_entity.id
_entity.type
_entity.pdbx_description
1 polymer ?
#
loop_
_entity_poly.entity_id
_entity_poly.type
_entity_poly.pdbx_seq_one_letter_code
_entity_poly.pdbx_strand_id
1 'polypeptide(L)'
;MKLEDFNNIDINNAGNLPAPVKAVLLGVVFFVLLALGYYLVLSPTLEALDTEKVKEEELRKVYFEKKSQAINLEAYQVQMVEIEKTFGALLKQLPDRSQIDGLLTDINQAGLARGLEFELFKPGQETQAEFYAEMPISIKVTGAYHDLGA
;
A
#
# COMPACT_ATOMS: atom_id res chain seq x y z
N MET A 1 -32.43 -65.14 14.07
CA MET A 1 -31.44 -65.07 12.98
C MET A 1 -30.37 -66.10 13.27
N LYS A 2 -30.15 -67.07 12.39
CA LYS A 2 -29.01 -67.98 12.50
C LYS A 2 -27.85 -67.37 11.72
N LEU A 3 -26.63 -67.41 12.27
CA LEU A 3 -25.42 -66.90 11.62
C LEU A 3 -25.10 -67.64 10.30
N GLU A 4 -25.69 -68.84 10.13
CA GLU A 4 -25.57 -69.69 8.95
C GLU A 4 -26.19 -69.06 7.69
N ASP A 5 -27.21 -68.21 7.84
CA ASP A 5 -27.90 -67.54 6.71
C ASP A 5 -27.01 -66.50 5.99
N PHE A 6 -25.93 -66.04 6.64
CA PHE A 6 -24.96 -65.11 6.05
C PHE A 6 -23.83 -65.82 5.29
N ASN A 7 -23.69 -67.14 5.45
CA ASN A 7 -22.57 -67.90 4.89
C ASN A 7 -22.90 -68.54 3.52
N ASN A 8 -24.17 -68.53 3.10
CA ASN A 8 -24.64 -69.08 1.82
C ASN A 8 -25.19 -67.98 0.89
N ILE A 9 -24.51 -66.83 0.85
CA ILE A 9 -24.90 -65.69 -0.01
C ILE A 9 -24.36 -65.93 -1.42
N ASP A 10 -25.20 -66.47 -2.29
CA ASP A 10 -24.93 -66.55 -3.73
C ASP A 10 -25.43 -65.27 -4.42
N ILE A 11 -24.49 -64.45 -4.89
CA ILE A 11 -24.73 -63.14 -5.51
C ILE A 11 -25.56 -63.30 -6.81
N ASN A 12 -25.50 -64.47 -7.46
CA ASN A 12 -26.25 -64.77 -8.67
C ASN A 12 -27.72 -65.13 -8.40
N ASN A 13 -28.11 -65.39 -7.15
CA ASN A 13 -29.49 -65.69 -6.75
C ASN A 13 -29.99 -64.76 -5.63
N ALA A 14 -29.64 -63.47 -5.72
CA ALA A 14 -30.03 -62.44 -4.75
C ALA A 14 -31.56 -62.33 -4.53
N GLY A 15 -32.35 -62.74 -5.52
CA GLY A 15 -33.82 -62.78 -5.46
C GLY A 15 -34.38 -63.81 -4.46
N ASN A 16 -33.63 -64.86 -4.10
CA ASN A 16 -34.12 -65.94 -3.22
C ASN A 16 -33.52 -65.91 -1.80
N LEU A 17 -32.80 -64.83 -1.44
CA LEU A 17 -32.22 -64.66 -0.10
C LEU A 17 -33.29 -64.55 1.01
N PRO A 18 -32.97 -64.99 2.25
CA PRO A 18 -33.85 -64.81 3.41
C PRO A 18 -34.23 -63.34 3.62
N ALA A 19 -35.50 -63.07 3.94
CA ALA A 19 -36.04 -61.73 4.18
C ALA A 19 -35.16 -60.81 5.08
N PRO A 20 -34.59 -61.28 6.22
CA PRO A 20 -33.71 -60.43 7.04
C PRO A 20 -32.41 -60.02 6.35
N VAL A 21 -31.80 -60.88 5.54
CA VAL A 21 -30.55 -60.59 4.83
C VAL A 21 -30.78 -59.54 3.73
N LYS A 22 -31.90 -59.64 3.01
CA LYS A 22 -32.32 -58.63 2.02
C LYS A 22 -32.54 -57.26 2.65
N ALA A 23 -33.18 -57.19 3.81
CA ALA A 23 -33.44 -55.94 4.52
C ALA A 23 -32.12 -55.25 4.93
N VAL A 24 -31.14 -56.01 5.41
CA VAL A 24 -29.81 -55.48 5.74
C VAL A 24 -29.08 -54.98 4.50
N LEU A 25 -29.06 -55.74 3.40
CA LEU A 25 -28.43 -55.31 2.14
C LEU A 25 -29.06 -54.04 1.57
N LEU A 26 -30.40 -53.95 1.56
CA LEU A 26 -31.11 -52.74 1.14
C LEU A 26 -30.79 -51.55 2.04
N GLY A 27 -30.70 -51.76 3.35
CA GLY A 27 -30.28 -50.74 4.30
C GLY A 27 -28.88 -50.22 4.00
N VAL A 28 -27.92 -51.11 3.76
CA VAL A 28 -26.54 -50.73 3.39
C VAL A 28 -26.52 -49.92 2.10
N VAL A 29 -27.20 -50.39 1.05
CA VAL A 29 -27.27 -49.65 -0.23
C VAL A 29 -27.91 -48.27 -0.05
N PHE A 30 -28.97 -48.16 0.77
CA PHE A 30 -29.61 -46.89 1.07
C PHE A 30 -28.66 -45.91 1.77
N PHE A 31 -27.94 -46.35 2.81
CA PHE A 31 -26.95 -45.50 3.50
C PHE A 31 -25.78 -45.12 2.60
N VAL A 32 -25.32 -46.02 1.72
CA VAL A 32 -24.28 -45.73 0.74
C VAL A 32 -24.76 -44.66 -0.24
N LEU A 33 -25.98 -44.76 -0.76
CA LEU A 33 -26.55 -43.75 -1.66
C LEU A 33 -26.69 -42.38 -0.97
N LEU A 34 -27.12 -42.35 0.29
CA LEU A 34 -27.18 -41.10 1.07
C LEU A 34 -25.80 -40.50 1.31
N ALA A 35 -24.81 -41.31 1.66
CA ALA A 35 -23.44 -40.85 1.88
C ALA A 35 -22.82 -40.29 0.60
N LEU A 36 -23.00 -40.98 -0.54
CA LEU A 36 -22.56 -40.48 -1.84
C LEU A 36 -23.29 -39.20 -2.24
N GLY A 37 -24.61 -39.12 -2.04
CA GLY A 37 -25.38 -37.93 -2.35
C GLY A 37 -24.92 -36.72 -1.53
N TYR A 38 -24.67 -36.91 -0.23
CA TYR A 38 -24.14 -35.88 0.65
C TYR A 38 -22.74 -35.42 0.20
N TYR A 39 -21.84 -36.37 -0.07
CA TYR A 39 -20.45 -36.07 -0.41
C TYR A 39 -20.32 -35.42 -1.81
N LEU A 40 -21.01 -35.96 -2.82
CA LEU A 40 -20.88 -35.50 -4.20
C LEU A 40 -21.68 -34.24 -4.51
N VAL A 41 -22.81 -34.01 -3.84
CA VAL A 41 -23.69 -32.88 -4.15
C VAL A 41 -23.60 -31.81 -3.07
N LEU A 42 -23.78 -32.18 -1.80
CA LEU A 42 -23.95 -31.17 -0.74
C LEU A 42 -22.62 -30.55 -0.31
N SER A 43 -21.55 -31.35 -0.15
CA SER A 43 -20.22 -30.86 0.22
C SER A 43 -19.68 -29.76 -0.72
N PRO A 44 -19.61 -29.96 -2.06
CA PRO A 44 -19.07 -28.92 -2.94
C PRO A 44 -19.96 -27.68 -3.00
N THR A 45 -21.28 -27.83 -2.81
CA THR A 45 -22.20 -26.69 -2.80
C THR A 45 -22.01 -25.83 -1.55
N LEU A 46 -21.73 -26.45 -0.40
CA LEU A 46 -21.44 -25.74 0.84
C LEU A 46 -20.08 -25.02 0.78
N GLU A 47 -19.05 -25.67 0.23
CA GLU A 47 -17.74 -25.05 0.02
C GLU A 47 -17.80 -23.87 -0.96
N ALA A 48 -18.56 -24.01 -2.05
CA ALA A 48 -18.79 -22.92 -3.00
C ALA A 48 -19.53 -21.75 -2.33
N LEU A 49 -20.54 -22.03 -1.51
CA LEU A 49 -21.27 -21.00 -0.77
C LEU A 49 -20.35 -20.23 0.19
N ASP A 50 -19.47 -20.93 0.91
CA ASP A 50 -18.53 -20.30 1.82
C ASP A 50 -17.51 -19.42 1.09
N THR A 51 -16.98 -19.93 -0.03
CA THR A 51 -16.08 -19.19 -0.92
C THR A 51 -16.72 -17.90 -1.43
N GLU A 52 -17.96 -17.95 -1.89
CA GLU A 52 -18.67 -16.77 -2.40
C GLU A 52 -19.01 -15.77 -1.29
N LYS A 53 -19.29 -16.22 -0.06
CA LYS A 53 -19.48 -15.32 1.08
C LYS A 53 -18.20 -14.55 1.44
N VAL A 54 -17.05 -15.23 1.43
CA VAL A 54 -15.76 -14.58 1.67
C VAL A 54 -15.49 -13.51 0.61
N LYS A 55 -15.73 -13.83 -0.67
CA LYS A 55 -15.62 -12.85 -1.76
C LYS A 55 -16.57 -11.67 -1.62
N GLU A 56 -17.82 -11.91 -1.19
CA GLU A 56 -18.77 -10.83 -0.93
C GLU A 56 -18.25 -9.88 0.13
N GLU A 57 -17.70 -10.40 1.23
CA GLU A 57 -17.16 -9.58 2.32
C GLU A 57 -15.95 -8.75 1.85
N GLU A 58 -15.05 -9.36 1.08
CA GLU A 58 -13.89 -8.68 0.49
C GLU A 58 -14.33 -7.55 -0.44
N LEU A 59 -15.23 -7.84 -1.39
CA LEU A 59 -15.74 -6.84 -2.33
C LEU A 59 -16.48 -5.71 -1.61
N ARG A 60 -17.23 -6.03 -0.55
CA ARG A 60 -17.91 -5.03 0.28
C ARG A 60 -16.89 -4.12 0.98
N LYS A 61 -15.81 -4.66 1.53
CA LYS A 61 -14.72 -3.86 2.14
C LYS A 61 -14.09 -2.92 1.11
N VAL A 62 -13.71 -3.44 -0.06
CA VAL A 62 -13.13 -2.65 -1.15
C VAL A 62 -14.08 -1.53 -1.59
N TYR A 63 -15.37 -1.82 -1.69
CA TYR A 63 -16.38 -0.82 -2.04
C TYR A 63 -16.46 0.31 -1.00
N PHE A 64 -16.50 -0.02 0.29
CA PHE A 64 -16.55 0.99 1.35
C PHE A 64 -15.31 1.86 1.39
N GLU A 65 -14.12 1.28 1.20
CA GLU A 65 -12.87 2.01 1.14
C GLU A 65 -12.86 3.01 -0.02
N LYS A 66 -13.16 2.53 -1.24
CA LYS A 66 -13.22 3.39 -2.43
C LYS A 66 -14.30 4.45 -2.34
N LYS A 67 -15.47 4.13 -1.76
CA LYS A 67 -16.55 5.10 -1.54
C LYS A 67 -16.10 6.20 -0.59
N SER A 68 -15.41 5.86 0.50
CA SER A 68 -14.88 6.83 1.46
C SER A 68 -13.85 7.76 0.81
N GLN A 69 -12.96 7.21 -0.02
CA GLN A 69 -11.99 8.00 -0.80
C GLN A 69 -12.70 8.93 -1.80
N ALA A 70 -13.72 8.43 -2.52
CA ALA A 70 -14.45 9.20 -3.51
C ALA A 70 -15.26 10.36 -2.90
N ILE A 71 -15.89 10.15 -1.74
CA ILE A 71 -16.65 11.20 -1.05
C ILE A 71 -15.73 12.35 -0.60
N ASN A 72 -14.52 12.01 -0.13
CA ASN A 72 -13.58 13.01 0.36
C ASN A 72 -12.72 13.63 -0.76
N LEU A 73 -12.85 13.18 -2.00
CA LEU A 73 -12.02 13.62 -3.12
C LEU A 73 -12.14 15.13 -3.37
N GLU A 74 -13.35 15.67 -3.32
CA GLU A 74 -13.58 17.10 -3.49
C GLU A 74 -12.92 17.92 -2.38
N ALA A 75 -13.02 17.46 -1.12
CA ALA A 75 -12.35 18.10 0.01
C ALA A 75 -10.82 18.05 -0.12
N TYR A 76 -10.26 16.92 -0.59
CA TYR A 76 -8.83 16.81 -0.86
C TYR A 76 -8.36 17.72 -2.01
N GLN A 77 -9.15 17.87 -3.08
CA GLN A 77 -8.83 18.80 -4.16
C GLN A 77 -8.80 20.25 -3.66
N VAL A 78 -9.78 20.65 -2.83
CA VAL A 78 -9.78 21.99 -2.22
C VAL A 78 -8.56 22.21 -1.34
N GLN A 79 -8.20 21.23 -0.50
CA GLN A 79 -6.97 21.29 0.31
C GLN A 79 -5.71 21.40 -0.55
N MET A 80 -5.65 20.68 -1.67
CA MET A 80 -4.49 20.76 -2.56
C MET A 80 -4.31 22.15 -3.17
N VAL A 81 -5.41 22.78 -3.61
CA VAL A 81 -5.39 24.17 -4.10
C VAL A 81 -4.94 25.16 -3.01
N GLU A 82 -5.37 24.94 -1.76
CA GLU A 82 -4.94 25.75 -0.63
C GLU A 82 -3.45 25.58 -0.31
N ILE A 83 -2.94 24.35 -0.38
CA ILE A 83 -1.51 24.04 -0.22
C ILE A 83 -0.70 24.70 -1.36
N GLU A 84 -1.13 24.60 -2.61
CA GLU A 84 -0.44 25.25 -3.73
C GLU A 84 -0.41 26.78 -3.58
N LYS A 85 -1.51 27.38 -3.12
CA LYS A 85 -1.59 28.82 -2.88
C LYS A 85 -0.65 29.26 -1.76
N THR A 86 -0.65 28.55 -0.64
CA THR A 86 0.23 28.86 0.51
C THR A 86 1.69 28.64 0.15
N PHE A 87 2.00 27.56 -0.58
CA PHE A 87 3.33 27.27 -1.10
C PHE A 87 3.82 28.36 -2.06
N GLY A 88 2.98 28.79 -3.02
CA GLY A 88 3.32 29.90 -3.91
C GLY A 88 3.55 31.22 -3.20
N ALA A 89 2.84 31.48 -2.09
CA ALA A 89 3.09 32.64 -1.24
C ALA A 89 4.45 32.55 -0.52
N LEU A 90 4.82 31.37 -0.03
CA LEU A 90 6.13 31.12 0.59
C LEU A 90 7.27 31.24 -0.43
N LEU A 91 7.09 30.77 -1.67
CA LEU A 91 8.07 30.96 -2.74
C LEU A 91 8.29 32.45 -3.06
N LYS A 92 7.25 33.28 -3.01
CA LYS A 92 7.39 34.73 -3.16
C LYS A 92 8.08 35.42 -1.99
N GLN A 93 8.13 34.76 -0.83
CA GLN A 93 8.91 35.25 0.32
C GLN A 93 10.37 34.82 0.24
N LEU A 94 10.74 33.90 -0.66
CA LEU A 94 12.15 33.65 -0.94
C LEU A 94 12.74 34.91 -1.60
N PRO A 95 13.84 35.45 -1.05
CA PRO A 95 14.42 36.69 -1.51
C PRO A 95 14.80 36.61 -2.99
N ASP A 96 14.36 37.61 -3.75
CA ASP A 96 14.60 37.70 -5.19
C ASP A 96 16.10 37.92 -5.49
N ARG A 97 16.56 37.50 -6.67
CA ARG A 97 17.98 37.58 -7.11
C ARG A 97 18.65 38.94 -6.87
N SER A 98 17.87 40.02 -6.80
CA SER A 98 18.33 41.39 -6.54
C SER A 98 18.95 41.60 -5.16
N GLN A 99 18.67 40.73 -4.18
CA GLN A 99 19.30 40.82 -2.85
C GLN A 99 20.72 40.25 -2.82
N ILE A 100 21.12 39.47 -3.84
CA ILE A 100 22.45 38.86 -3.90
C ILE A 100 23.54 39.92 -4.14
N ASP A 101 23.30 40.91 -5.00
CA ASP A 101 24.26 42.00 -5.23
C ASP A 101 24.48 42.85 -3.97
N GLY A 102 23.45 42.99 -3.12
CA GLY A 102 23.54 43.60 -1.81
C GLY A 102 24.42 42.79 -0.84
N LEU A 103 24.20 41.47 -0.78
CA LEU A 103 25.02 40.54 0.01
C LEU A 103 26.51 40.62 -0.35
N LEU A 104 26.85 40.80 -1.63
CA LEU A 104 28.25 40.98 -2.05
C LEU A 104 28.89 42.21 -1.40
N THR A 105 28.13 43.31 -1.37
CA THR A 105 28.58 44.57 -0.80
C THR A 105 28.73 44.46 0.71
N ASP A 106 27.74 43.86 1.37
CA ASP A 106 27.72 43.67 2.83
C ASP A 106 28.89 42.77 3.30
N ILE A 107 29.17 41.67 2.60
CA ILE A 107 30.29 40.76 2.93
C ILE A 107 31.63 41.45 2.75
N ASN A 108 31.81 42.20 1.64
CA ASN A 108 33.06 42.90 1.38
C ASN A 108 33.30 43.99 2.42
N GLN A 109 32.26 44.75 2.77
CA GLN A 109 32.34 45.82 3.77
C GLN A 109 32.56 45.28 5.18
N ALA A 110 31.96 44.13 5.54
CA ALA A 110 32.20 43.45 6.80
C ALA A 110 33.64 42.92 6.92
N GLY A 111 34.22 42.35 5.85
CA GLY A 111 35.60 41.87 5.89
C GLY A 111 36.62 43.01 5.89
N LEU A 112 36.40 44.08 5.11
CA LEU A 112 37.24 45.28 5.15
C LEU A 112 37.24 45.95 6.53
N ALA A 113 36.09 45.98 7.21
CA ALA A 113 35.99 46.51 8.58
C ALA A 113 36.83 45.71 9.60
N ARG A 114 37.17 44.46 9.28
CA ARG A 114 38.04 43.57 10.08
C ARG A 114 39.47 43.48 9.55
N GLY A 115 39.84 44.32 8.57
CA GLY A 115 41.18 44.33 7.99
C GLY A 115 41.48 43.12 7.09
N LEU A 116 40.46 42.40 6.64
CA LEU A 116 40.60 41.31 5.67
C LEU A 116 40.67 41.88 4.25
N GLU A 117 41.63 41.38 3.47
CA GLU A 117 41.73 41.65 2.04
C GLU A 117 41.12 40.48 1.25
N PHE A 118 40.13 40.77 0.41
CA PHE A 118 39.55 39.77 -0.50
C PHE A 118 40.39 39.67 -1.78
N GLU A 119 40.99 38.51 -2.02
CA GLU A 119 41.73 38.21 -3.25
C GLU A 119 40.83 37.64 -4.36
N LEU A 120 39.84 36.83 -3.98
CA LEU A 120 38.92 36.20 -4.92
C LEU A 120 37.53 36.14 -4.30
N PHE A 121 36.56 36.65 -5.04
CA PHE A 121 35.15 36.38 -4.77
C PHE A 121 34.50 36.01 -6.09
N LYS A 122 34.16 34.72 -6.24
CA LYS A 122 33.64 34.18 -7.50
C LYS A 122 32.33 33.44 -7.26
N PRO A 123 31.19 34.01 -7.68
CA PRO A 123 29.93 33.28 -7.78
C PRO A 123 30.08 32.12 -8.77
N GLY A 124 29.64 30.94 -8.36
CA GLY A 124 29.58 29.74 -9.18
C GLY A 124 28.30 29.69 -10.02
N GLN A 125 28.10 28.55 -10.70
CA GLN A 125 26.91 28.35 -11.51
C GLN A 125 25.71 28.04 -10.61
N GLU A 126 24.59 28.71 -10.88
CA GLU A 126 23.32 28.44 -10.21
C GLU A 126 22.83 27.04 -10.56
N THR A 127 22.47 26.26 -9.55
CA THR A 127 21.87 24.94 -9.68
C THR A 127 20.43 25.00 -9.19
N GLN A 128 19.48 24.73 -10.07
CA GLN A 128 18.06 24.64 -9.70
C GLN A 128 17.78 23.29 -9.05
N ALA A 129 17.30 23.32 -7.81
CA ALA A 129 16.61 22.22 -7.16
C ALA A 129 15.10 22.33 -7.43
N GLU A 130 14.33 21.35 -6.94
CA GLU A 130 12.90 21.23 -7.21
C GLU A 130 12.06 22.42 -6.67
N PHE A 131 12.57 23.14 -5.66
CA PHE A 131 11.85 24.26 -5.01
C PHE A 131 12.74 25.46 -4.62
N TYR A 132 14.03 25.44 -4.94
CA TYR A 132 14.98 26.51 -4.62
C TYR A 132 16.17 26.49 -5.58
N ALA A 133 16.97 27.55 -5.58
CA ALA A 133 18.20 27.62 -6.37
C ALA A 133 19.41 27.80 -5.44
N GLU A 134 20.44 27.00 -5.66
CA GLU A 134 21.72 27.11 -4.95
C GLU A 134 22.73 27.82 -5.84
N MET A 135 23.42 28.83 -5.30
CA MET A 135 24.55 29.46 -5.97
C MET A 135 25.79 29.37 -5.07
N PRO A 136 26.73 28.44 -5.34
CA PRO A 136 27.94 28.30 -4.54
C PRO A 136 28.84 29.52 -4.75
N ILE A 137 29.49 30.00 -3.69
CA ILE A 137 30.39 31.16 -3.75
C ILE A 137 31.79 30.72 -3.29
N SER A 138 32.78 30.93 -4.16
CA SER A 138 34.19 30.70 -3.83
C SER A 138 34.83 31.99 -3.33
N ILE A 139 35.37 31.96 -2.12
CA ILE A 139 36.00 33.12 -1.46
C ILE A 139 37.46 32.79 -1.14
N LYS A 140 38.36 33.73 -1.45
CA LYS A 140 39.76 33.73 -1.00
C LYS A 140 40.03 35.06 -0.33
N VAL A 141 40.44 34.99 0.93
CA VAL A 141 40.74 36.14 1.78
C VAL A 141 42.09 35.98 2.44
N THR A 142 42.74 37.10 2.68
CA THR A 142 44.03 37.20 3.36
C THR A 142 43.90 38.18 4.54
N GLY A 143 44.42 37.80 5.69
CA GLY A 143 44.29 38.59 6.92
C GLY A 143 44.94 37.90 8.12
N ALA A 144 44.89 38.52 9.30
CA ALA A 144 45.44 37.92 10.50
C ALA A 144 44.54 36.76 10.98
N TYR A 145 45.16 35.79 11.67
CA TYR A 145 44.46 34.60 12.17
C TYR A 145 43.24 34.93 13.03
N HIS A 146 43.32 35.99 13.84
CA HIS A 146 42.22 36.40 14.71
C HIS A 146 41.06 37.02 13.91
N ASP A 147 41.35 37.76 12.86
CA ASP A 147 40.35 38.45 12.01
C ASP A 147 39.58 37.46 11.13
N LEU A 148 40.15 36.28 10.84
CA LEU A 148 39.53 35.21 10.07
C LEU A 148 38.55 34.33 10.87
N GLY A 149 38.67 34.27 12.20
CA GLY A 149 37.94 33.32 13.06
C GLY A 149 37.07 33.93 14.15
N ALA A 150 37.13 35.26 14.35
CA ALA A 150 36.33 36.02 15.33
C ALA A 150 35.07 36.65 14.71
#